data_AF-A0A9E6EYG0-F1
#
_entry.id   AF-A0A9E6EYG0-F1
#
_cell.length_a   1.000
_cell.length_b   1.000
_cell.length_c   1.000
_cell.angle_alpha   90.00
_cell.angle_beta   90.00
_cell.angle_gamma   90.00
#
_symmetry.space_group_name_H-M   'P 1'
#
loop_
_entity.id
_entity.type
_entity.pdbx_description
1 polymer ?
#
loop_
_entity_poly.entity_id
_entity_poly.type
_entity_poly.pdbx_seq_one_letter_code
_entity_poly.pdbx_strand_id
1 'polypeptide(L)'
;MKRKLLIRDLTLRDGHQSLFATRMNQAQIDKLLPYYKEAGFYAMEVWGGAVPDSVMRFLNENPWTRLEKIKEAMEGVSKLAALSRGRNLFGYNPYPEYVIEGFNRNAIQSGIDIMRIFDALNDVRNMKTSIKYVKENGGIADCTVCYTVDPKFSTKERVKALFHGKILPNKIFTKDYFINLAKQLEKLGADMISIKDMAGLITPEKTGKLIKTLKEEISIPIDFHTHCTPGYGLASTLTAIINGVDIVDTSIGSFAGGPAAPSFEIIQIFCNKLGIDTGVNLKAATKICKELRKIREDLAEYDSYKLFPIEIDISNPVLPKEIDELFDLAIYEATENKEENLLETTLEIEKYFNYPEPDIMVKKAEIPGGMYTNMLSQLKQLKLENLLPRVLELVPVVRIAAGCPPLVTPTSQIVGVQAVNCVIDENKGVPFYTNKSIQFVNLVKGIYGKTPIPIEPAFREFIAGVKKETPYDTSKYKKQDNPRLEEFGGVFLAQNEKEELLLELFPSVANTFLRKKIEEKFWSDIFKKDEEKKNKIQAEKDIYEQLSTEEKQKRLEEGLYNF
;
A
#
# COMPACT_ATOMS: atom_id res chain seq x y z
N MET A 1 -34.48 6.97 8.49
CA MET A 1 -33.40 5.95 8.45
C MET A 1 -32.15 6.58 9.03
N LYS A 2 -31.38 5.87 9.88
CA LYS A 2 -30.08 6.39 10.35
C LYS A 2 -29.15 6.60 9.15
N ARG A 3 -28.33 7.65 9.18
CA ARG A 3 -27.28 7.86 8.18
C ARG A 3 -26.32 6.68 8.23
N LYS A 4 -25.93 6.15 7.08
CA LYS A 4 -24.95 5.06 6.98
C LYS A 4 -23.58 5.62 6.60
N LEU A 5 -22.53 5.05 7.19
CA LEU A 5 -21.13 5.24 6.81
C LEU A 5 -20.53 3.87 6.51
N LEU A 6 -19.92 3.71 5.35
CA LEU A 6 -19.27 2.46 4.98
C LEU A 6 -17.82 2.46 5.47
N ILE A 7 -17.36 1.32 6.00
CA ILE A 7 -16.01 1.17 6.54
C ILE A 7 -15.21 0.22 5.65
N ARG A 8 -14.08 0.71 5.13
CA ARG A 8 -13.05 -0.12 4.52
C ARG A 8 -11.94 -0.37 5.55
N ASP A 9 -11.77 -1.63 5.95
CA ASP A 9 -10.67 -2.03 6.82
C ASP A 9 -9.37 -2.16 6.03
N LEU A 10 -8.30 -1.55 6.52
CA LEU A 10 -6.97 -1.58 5.91
C LEU A 10 -5.97 -2.47 6.64
N THR A 11 -6.38 -3.12 7.73
CA THR A 11 -5.49 -3.81 8.67
C THR A 11 -4.62 -4.86 7.98
N LEU A 12 -5.23 -5.68 7.11
CA LEU A 12 -4.57 -6.77 6.38
C LEU A 12 -3.78 -6.32 5.13
N ARG A 13 -3.68 -5.01 4.86
CA ARG A 13 -2.81 -4.43 3.82
C ARG A 13 -2.05 -3.19 4.30
N ASP A 14 -2.69 -2.01 4.33
CA ASP A 14 -1.98 -0.77 4.66
C ASP A 14 -1.55 -0.69 6.12
N GLY A 15 -2.35 -1.23 7.06
CA GLY A 15 -2.02 -1.22 8.49
C GLY A 15 -0.68 -1.90 8.77
N HIS A 16 -0.52 -3.15 8.33
CA HIS A 16 0.73 -3.87 8.51
C HIS A 16 1.87 -3.42 7.56
N GLN A 17 1.54 -2.82 6.42
CA GLN A 17 2.54 -2.16 5.56
C GLN A 17 3.14 -0.94 6.24
N SER A 18 2.32 -0.14 6.92
CA SER A 18 2.73 1.08 7.63
C SER A 18 3.49 0.80 8.92
N LEU A 19 3.04 -0.18 9.72
CA LEU A 19 3.59 -0.41 11.07
C LEU A 19 4.63 -1.52 11.14
N PHE A 20 4.54 -2.53 10.28
CA PHE A 20 5.31 -3.78 10.40
C PHE A 20 5.97 -4.20 9.09
N ALA A 21 6.33 -3.23 8.24
CA ALA A 21 7.04 -3.42 6.98
C ALA A 21 6.43 -4.48 6.04
N THR A 22 5.12 -4.72 6.13
CA THR A 22 4.42 -5.76 5.34
C THR A 22 4.81 -7.20 5.72
N ARG A 23 5.06 -7.49 7.02
CA ARG A 23 5.58 -8.80 7.51
C ARG A 23 4.54 -9.76 8.11
N MET A 24 3.26 -9.43 8.04
CA MET A 24 2.18 -10.33 8.49
C MET A 24 2.06 -11.54 7.55
N ASN A 25 2.17 -12.74 8.10
CA ASN A 25 2.17 -14.01 7.36
C ASN A 25 0.78 -14.63 7.20
N GLN A 26 0.64 -15.64 6.34
CA GLN A 26 -0.67 -16.25 6.06
C GLN A 26 -1.31 -16.86 7.31
N ALA A 27 -0.52 -17.54 8.14
CA ALA A 27 -1.04 -18.20 9.35
C ALA A 27 -1.62 -17.18 10.35
N GLN A 28 -1.04 -15.99 10.46
CA GLN A 28 -1.57 -14.90 11.26
C GLN A 28 -2.87 -14.33 10.66
N ILE A 29 -2.94 -14.19 9.34
CA ILE A 29 -4.16 -13.75 8.65
C ILE A 29 -5.29 -14.78 8.87
N ASP A 30 -5.00 -16.07 8.70
CA ASP A 30 -5.98 -17.16 8.81
C ASP A 30 -6.69 -17.17 10.18
N LYS A 31 -6.00 -16.79 11.27
CA LYS A 31 -6.58 -16.66 12.61
C LYS A 31 -7.68 -15.58 12.70
N LEU A 32 -7.63 -14.56 11.83
CA LEU A 32 -8.53 -13.42 11.87
C LEU A 32 -9.75 -13.60 10.95
N LEU A 33 -9.61 -14.37 9.86
CA LEU A 33 -10.64 -14.47 8.80
C LEU A 33 -12.03 -14.87 9.33
N PRO A 34 -12.19 -15.83 10.26
CA PRO A 34 -13.51 -16.14 10.81
C PRO A 34 -14.18 -14.95 11.48
N TYR A 35 -13.41 -14.12 12.19
CA TYR A 35 -13.93 -12.92 12.86
C TYR A 35 -14.19 -11.79 11.86
N TYR A 36 -13.37 -11.63 10.82
CA TYR A 36 -13.64 -10.68 9.75
C TYR A 36 -14.93 -11.01 8.99
N LYS A 37 -15.17 -12.30 8.70
CA LYS A 37 -16.43 -12.78 8.13
C LYS A 37 -17.62 -12.45 9.04
N GLU A 38 -17.48 -12.65 10.35
CA GLU A 38 -18.52 -12.30 11.33
C GLU A 38 -18.73 -10.78 11.47
N ALA A 39 -17.67 -9.98 11.27
CA ALA A 39 -17.66 -8.53 11.42
C ALA A 39 -18.43 -7.79 10.31
N GLY A 40 -18.34 -8.26 9.05
CA GLY A 40 -19.14 -7.72 7.95
C GLY A 40 -18.79 -6.29 7.55
N PHE A 41 -17.50 -5.94 7.49
CA PHE A 41 -17.05 -4.66 6.94
C PHE A 41 -17.52 -4.48 5.48
N TYR A 42 -17.74 -3.23 5.04
CA TYR A 42 -18.11 -2.97 3.64
C TYR A 42 -17.06 -3.51 2.67
N ALA A 43 -15.79 -3.25 2.97
CA ALA A 43 -14.66 -3.77 2.22
C ALA A 43 -13.47 -4.03 3.15
N MET A 44 -12.59 -4.94 2.72
CA MET A 44 -11.30 -5.21 3.34
C MET A 44 -10.23 -5.02 2.27
N GLU A 45 -9.31 -4.10 2.49
CA GLU A 45 -8.13 -3.99 1.63
C GLU A 45 -7.09 -5.00 2.09
N VAL A 46 -6.82 -5.99 1.23
CA VAL A 46 -6.05 -7.20 1.59
C VAL A 46 -4.89 -7.49 0.63
N TRP A 47 -4.79 -6.72 -0.46
CA TRP A 47 -3.87 -7.02 -1.55
C TRP A 47 -3.35 -5.78 -2.29
N GLY A 48 -2.42 -6.00 -3.22
CA GLY A 48 -1.71 -4.91 -3.89
C GLY A 48 -0.77 -4.16 -2.94
N GLY A 49 -0.45 -2.90 -3.26
CA GLY A 49 0.58 -2.15 -2.54
C GLY A 49 1.93 -2.89 -2.55
N ALA A 50 2.50 -3.12 -1.36
CA ALA A 50 3.74 -3.87 -1.20
C ALA A 50 3.53 -5.38 -1.00
N VAL A 51 2.29 -5.86 -0.84
CA VAL A 51 1.99 -7.26 -0.49
C VAL A 51 2.58 -8.24 -1.52
N PRO A 52 2.37 -8.10 -2.85
CA PRO A 52 2.88 -9.06 -3.81
C PRO A 52 4.40 -9.28 -3.76
N ASP A 53 5.19 -8.21 -3.59
CA ASP A 53 6.65 -8.29 -3.43
C ASP A 53 7.02 -8.89 -2.06
N SER A 54 6.48 -8.30 -0.99
CA SER A 54 6.90 -8.58 0.37
C SER A 54 6.72 -10.04 0.77
N VAL A 55 5.56 -10.63 0.43
CA VAL A 55 5.23 -11.99 0.87
C VAL A 55 6.09 -13.04 0.16
N MET A 56 6.45 -12.80 -1.12
CA MET A 56 7.40 -13.65 -1.83
C MET A 56 8.80 -13.49 -1.24
N ARG A 57 9.25 -12.23 -1.11
CA ARG A 57 10.63 -11.91 -0.75
C ARG A 57 11.00 -12.30 0.67
N PHE A 58 10.09 -12.07 1.63
CA PHE A 58 10.41 -12.15 3.05
C PHE A 58 9.69 -13.29 3.77
N LEU A 59 8.54 -13.74 3.24
CA LEU A 59 7.73 -14.77 3.91
C LEU A 59 7.75 -16.10 3.16
N ASN A 60 8.32 -16.15 1.96
CA ASN A 60 8.28 -17.32 1.07
C ASN A 60 6.84 -17.80 0.78
N GLU A 61 5.91 -16.86 0.64
CA GLU A 61 4.48 -17.13 0.40
C GLU A 61 4.05 -16.65 -0.99
N ASN A 62 3.05 -17.32 -1.59
CA ASN A 62 2.50 -16.93 -2.89
C ASN A 62 1.39 -15.88 -2.70
N PRO A 63 1.51 -14.67 -3.29
CA PRO A 63 0.51 -13.62 -3.12
C PRO A 63 -0.84 -13.96 -3.74
N TRP A 64 -0.90 -14.75 -4.80
CA TRP A 64 -2.16 -15.20 -5.42
C TRP A 64 -2.89 -16.17 -4.50
N THR A 65 -2.17 -17.16 -3.95
CA THR A 65 -2.74 -18.10 -2.99
C THR A 65 -3.23 -17.39 -1.73
N ARG A 66 -2.53 -16.35 -1.26
CA ARG A 66 -3.00 -15.51 -0.14
C ARG A 66 -4.35 -14.87 -0.45
N LEU A 67 -4.49 -14.24 -1.61
CA LEU A 67 -5.73 -13.63 -2.04
C LEU A 67 -6.87 -14.65 -2.15
N GLU A 68 -6.61 -15.80 -2.77
CA GLU A 68 -7.61 -16.86 -2.98
C GLU A 68 -8.09 -17.45 -1.65
N LYS A 69 -7.19 -17.68 -0.68
CA LYS A 69 -7.57 -18.13 0.67
C LYS A 69 -8.44 -17.12 1.40
N ILE A 70 -8.12 -15.82 1.29
CA ILE A 70 -8.95 -14.77 1.88
C ILE A 70 -10.32 -14.73 1.20
N LYS A 71 -10.39 -14.85 -0.13
CA LYS A 71 -11.65 -14.89 -0.88
C LYS A 71 -12.52 -16.07 -0.46
N GLU A 72 -11.92 -17.26 -0.35
CA GLU A 72 -12.59 -18.48 0.10
C GLU A 72 -13.17 -18.30 1.50
N ALA A 73 -12.37 -17.81 2.46
CA ALA A 73 -12.81 -17.64 3.83
C ALA A 73 -13.91 -16.57 4.00
N MET A 74 -13.87 -15.50 3.20
CA MET A 74 -14.81 -14.39 3.32
C MET A 74 -16.17 -14.65 2.67
N GLU A 75 -16.28 -15.59 1.72
CA GLU A 75 -17.54 -15.98 1.05
C GLU A 75 -18.39 -14.79 0.54
N GLY A 76 -17.74 -13.70 0.14
CA GLY A 76 -18.41 -12.50 -0.37
C GLY A 76 -19.12 -11.63 0.68
N VAL A 77 -18.94 -11.91 1.99
CA VAL A 77 -19.52 -11.08 3.06
C VAL A 77 -18.97 -9.64 3.00
N SER A 78 -17.66 -9.51 2.81
CA SER A 78 -16.98 -8.23 2.59
C SER A 78 -16.38 -8.19 1.20
N LYS A 79 -16.39 -7.02 0.55
CA LYS A 79 -15.64 -6.83 -0.71
C LYS A 79 -14.15 -6.88 -0.45
N LEU A 80 -13.39 -7.57 -1.29
CA LEU A 80 -11.92 -7.54 -1.21
C LEU A 80 -11.38 -6.42 -2.09
N ALA A 81 -10.54 -5.57 -1.51
CA ALA A 81 -9.92 -4.44 -2.19
C ALA A 81 -8.41 -4.63 -2.36
N ALA A 82 -7.88 -4.08 -3.45
CA ALA A 82 -6.45 -4.00 -3.72
C ALA A 82 -6.03 -2.59 -4.13
N LEU A 83 -4.78 -2.21 -3.80
CA LEU A 83 -4.16 -0.97 -4.25
C LEU A 83 -3.25 -1.22 -5.46
N SER A 84 -3.50 -0.54 -6.58
CA SER A 84 -2.71 -0.62 -7.82
C SER A 84 -2.29 0.76 -8.36
N ARG A 85 -1.10 0.85 -8.95
CA ARG A 85 -0.51 2.11 -9.46
C ARG A 85 -0.79 2.33 -10.95
N GLY A 86 -2.04 2.36 -11.36
CA GLY A 86 -2.42 2.68 -12.76
C GLY A 86 -1.60 1.88 -13.77
N ARG A 87 -0.98 2.56 -14.74
CA ARG A 87 -0.11 1.97 -15.77
C ARG A 87 1.19 1.35 -15.24
N ASN A 88 1.65 1.78 -14.07
CA ASN A 88 2.88 1.29 -13.45
C ASN A 88 2.66 0.03 -12.61
N LEU A 89 1.42 -0.36 -12.29
CA LEU A 89 1.09 -1.50 -11.42
C LEU A 89 1.94 -1.52 -10.14
N PHE A 90 3.00 -2.32 -10.08
CA PHE A 90 3.97 -2.34 -8.97
C PHE A 90 5.42 -2.00 -9.37
N GLY A 91 5.67 -1.76 -10.65
CA GLY A 91 6.99 -1.46 -11.20
C GLY A 91 7.34 0.03 -11.22
N TYR A 92 8.59 0.30 -11.64
CA TYR A 92 9.09 1.65 -11.85
C TYR A 92 8.94 2.17 -13.28
N ASN A 93 8.64 1.30 -14.25
CA ASN A 93 8.35 1.70 -15.63
C ASN A 93 6.89 1.39 -15.95
N PRO A 94 6.25 2.15 -16.86
CA PRO A 94 4.91 1.80 -17.35
C PRO A 94 4.90 0.46 -18.08
N TYR A 95 3.88 -0.35 -17.84
CA TYR A 95 3.75 -1.66 -18.48
C TYR A 95 3.03 -1.59 -19.84
N PRO A 96 3.28 -2.56 -20.74
CA PRO A 96 2.50 -2.73 -21.94
C PRO A 96 1.09 -3.24 -21.60
N GLU A 97 0.19 -3.07 -22.56
CA GLU A 97 -1.25 -3.33 -22.37
C GLU A 97 -1.55 -4.76 -21.88
N TYR A 98 -0.85 -5.77 -22.41
CA TYR A 98 -1.10 -7.19 -22.05
C TYR A 98 -0.79 -7.49 -20.58
N VAL A 99 0.20 -6.82 -19.98
CA VAL A 99 0.52 -7.00 -18.54
C VAL A 99 -0.56 -6.34 -17.69
N ILE A 100 -1.06 -5.16 -18.11
CA ILE A 100 -2.13 -4.45 -17.39
C ILE A 100 -3.44 -5.24 -17.48
N GLU A 101 -3.81 -5.72 -18.66
CA GLU A 101 -4.97 -6.60 -18.84
C GLU A 101 -4.84 -7.86 -17.99
N GLY A 102 -3.75 -8.61 -18.17
CA GLY A 102 -3.56 -9.89 -17.50
C GLY A 102 -3.53 -9.76 -15.99
N PHE A 103 -2.89 -8.70 -15.46
CA PHE A 103 -2.90 -8.41 -14.04
C PHE A 103 -4.32 -8.13 -13.51
N ASN A 104 -5.06 -7.20 -14.13
CA ASN A 104 -6.38 -6.84 -13.64
C ASN A 104 -7.35 -8.02 -13.75
N ARG A 105 -7.36 -8.76 -14.87
CA ARG A 105 -8.17 -9.96 -15.03
C ARG A 105 -7.87 -11.00 -13.94
N ASN A 106 -6.60 -11.35 -13.76
CA ASN A 106 -6.22 -12.36 -12.76
C ASN A 106 -6.53 -11.89 -11.33
N ALA A 107 -6.35 -10.59 -11.01
CA ALA A 107 -6.70 -10.04 -9.70
C ALA A 107 -8.20 -10.15 -9.40
N ILE A 108 -9.05 -9.76 -10.35
CA ILE A 108 -10.51 -9.85 -10.18
C ILE A 108 -10.96 -11.33 -10.12
N GLN A 109 -10.45 -12.19 -11.00
CA GLN A 109 -10.78 -13.62 -11.00
C GLN A 109 -10.31 -14.37 -9.74
N SER A 110 -9.21 -13.94 -9.12
CA SER A 110 -8.75 -14.47 -7.83
C SER A 110 -9.53 -13.94 -6.63
N GLY A 111 -10.38 -12.93 -6.80
CA GLY A 111 -11.34 -12.51 -5.79
C GLY A 111 -11.35 -11.03 -5.42
N ILE A 112 -10.53 -10.18 -6.05
CA ILE A 112 -10.63 -8.72 -5.84
C ILE A 112 -11.95 -8.21 -6.41
N ASP A 113 -12.74 -7.54 -5.57
CA ASP A 113 -13.99 -6.90 -5.96
C ASP A 113 -13.78 -5.40 -6.25
N ILE A 114 -12.87 -4.73 -5.51
CA ILE A 114 -12.55 -3.30 -5.66
C ILE A 114 -11.08 -3.13 -6.01
N MET A 115 -10.78 -2.57 -7.18
CA MET A 115 -9.42 -2.15 -7.52
C MET A 115 -9.29 -0.66 -7.27
N ARG A 116 -8.55 -0.28 -6.22
CA ARG A 116 -8.15 1.11 -5.96
C ARG A 116 -6.97 1.48 -6.85
N ILE A 117 -7.22 2.33 -7.83
CA ILE A 117 -6.26 2.71 -8.86
C ILE A 117 -5.80 4.14 -8.58
N PHE A 118 -4.48 4.36 -8.51
CA PHE A 118 -3.91 5.71 -8.45
C PHE A 118 -2.76 5.86 -9.46
N ASP A 119 -2.44 7.11 -9.80
CA ASP A 119 -1.25 7.48 -10.56
C ASP A 119 -0.39 8.43 -9.71
N ALA A 120 0.93 8.19 -9.66
CA ALA A 120 1.83 8.95 -8.80
C ALA A 120 2.02 10.42 -9.22
N LEU A 121 1.59 10.80 -10.43
CA LEU A 121 1.61 12.15 -10.96
C LEU A 121 0.21 12.80 -10.95
N ASN A 122 -0.83 12.10 -10.50
CA ASN A 122 -2.24 12.41 -10.76
C ASN A 122 -2.56 12.54 -12.26
N ASP A 123 -1.85 11.81 -13.13
CA ASP A 123 -2.15 11.76 -14.56
C ASP A 123 -3.27 10.75 -14.83
N VAL A 124 -4.51 11.24 -14.91
CA VAL A 124 -5.72 10.42 -15.13
C VAL A 124 -5.64 9.55 -16.39
N ARG A 125 -4.80 9.91 -17.37
CA ARG A 125 -4.62 9.13 -18.61
C ARG A 125 -3.94 7.79 -18.35
N ASN A 126 -3.06 7.72 -17.34
CA ASN A 126 -2.40 6.49 -16.92
C ASN A 126 -3.34 5.52 -16.19
N MET A 127 -4.54 5.97 -15.82
CA MET A 127 -5.53 5.13 -15.13
C MET A 127 -6.54 4.51 -16.09
N LYS A 128 -6.72 5.10 -17.28
CA LYS A 128 -7.75 4.72 -18.27
C LYS A 128 -7.76 3.22 -18.57
N THR A 129 -6.60 2.64 -18.85
CA THR A 129 -6.48 1.21 -19.18
C THR A 129 -6.87 0.32 -18.00
N SER A 130 -6.39 0.63 -16.80
CA SER A 130 -6.73 -0.15 -15.60
C SER A 130 -8.24 -0.06 -15.29
N ILE A 131 -8.84 1.13 -15.42
CA ILE A 131 -10.30 1.32 -15.25
C ILE A 131 -11.06 0.41 -16.21
N LYS A 132 -10.68 0.41 -17.50
CA LYS A 132 -11.29 -0.44 -18.53
C LYS A 132 -11.26 -1.92 -18.12
N TYR A 133 -10.07 -2.47 -17.85
CA TYR A 133 -9.93 -3.91 -17.60
C TYR A 133 -10.51 -4.36 -16.26
N VAL A 134 -10.52 -3.50 -15.24
CA VAL A 134 -11.23 -3.80 -13.98
C VAL A 134 -12.72 -3.98 -14.26
N LYS A 135 -13.34 -3.04 -14.99
CA LYS A 135 -14.77 -3.09 -15.30
C LYS A 135 -15.14 -4.22 -16.26
N GLU A 136 -14.33 -4.47 -17.29
CA GLU A 136 -14.56 -5.59 -18.23
C GLU A 136 -14.55 -6.96 -17.53
N ASN A 137 -13.85 -7.07 -16.41
CA ASN A 137 -13.81 -8.28 -15.59
C ASN A 137 -14.81 -8.26 -14.42
N GLY A 138 -15.71 -7.27 -14.34
CA GLY A 138 -16.77 -7.18 -13.32
C GLY A 138 -16.34 -6.57 -11.99
N GLY A 139 -15.14 -6.00 -11.90
CA GLY A 139 -14.65 -5.30 -10.71
C GLY A 139 -15.14 -3.84 -10.62
N ILE A 140 -15.01 -3.27 -9.42
CA ILE A 140 -15.32 -1.87 -9.11
C ILE A 140 -14.03 -1.03 -9.26
N ALA A 141 -14.06 -0.01 -10.11
CA ALA A 141 -12.94 0.89 -10.31
C ALA A 141 -12.98 2.07 -9.32
N ASP A 142 -12.26 1.94 -8.21
CA ASP A 142 -12.06 2.99 -7.21
C ASP A 142 -10.88 3.88 -7.64
N CYS A 143 -11.18 5.04 -8.23
CA CYS A 143 -10.17 5.92 -8.80
C CYS A 143 -9.72 6.97 -7.81
N THR A 144 -8.40 7.06 -7.62
CA THR A 144 -7.82 7.86 -6.57
C THR A 144 -7.34 9.22 -7.07
N VAL A 145 -7.64 10.25 -6.30
CA VAL A 145 -6.97 11.56 -6.34
C VAL A 145 -5.93 11.60 -5.21
N CYS A 146 -4.64 11.58 -5.54
CA CYS A 146 -3.59 11.68 -4.53
C CYS A 146 -3.52 13.13 -4.00
N TYR A 147 -3.83 13.30 -2.71
CA TYR A 147 -3.74 14.59 -2.05
C TYR A 147 -2.28 14.95 -1.76
N THR A 148 -1.96 16.22 -1.93
CA THR A 148 -0.64 16.76 -1.59
C THR A 148 -0.73 18.26 -1.39
N VAL A 149 0.33 18.85 -0.83
CA VAL A 149 0.40 20.30 -0.53
C VAL A 149 1.46 20.98 -1.39
N ASP A 150 1.26 22.28 -1.59
CA ASP A 150 2.22 23.15 -2.28
C ASP A 150 3.54 23.20 -1.51
N PRO A 151 4.70 23.11 -2.18
CA PRO A 151 5.98 23.27 -1.51
C PRO A 151 6.11 24.66 -0.88
N LYS A 152 6.57 24.71 0.37
CA LYS A 152 6.76 25.96 1.12
C LYS A 152 8.11 26.60 0.76
N PHE A 153 8.07 27.87 0.38
CA PHE A 153 9.26 28.71 0.20
C PHE A 153 9.11 29.98 1.03
N SER A 154 10.17 30.33 1.75
CA SER A 154 10.28 31.60 2.46
C SER A 154 10.27 32.79 1.51
N THR A 155 9.91 33.96 2.03
CA THR A 155 9.95 35.23 1.26
C THR A 155 11.34 35.49 0.68
N LYS A 156 12.41 35.16 1.43
CA LYS A 156 13.80 35.30 0.98
C LYS A 156 14.10 34.42 -0.23
N GLU A 157 13.62 33.17 -0.23
CA GLU A 157 13.82 32.24 -1.36
C GLU A 157 13.05 32.68 -2.60
N ARG A 158 11.82 33.19 -2.43
CA ARG A 158 11.02 33.76 -3.54
C ARG A 158 11.71 34.97 -4.16
N VAL A 159 12.22 35.89 -3.34
CA VAL A 159 12.97 37.05 -3.80
C VAL A 159 14.28 36.63 -4.50
N LYS A 160 15.02 35.68 -3.92
CA LYS A 160 16.25 35.15 -4.53
C LYS A 160 15.98 34.49 -5.88
N ALA A 161 14.91 33.69 -6.00
CA ALA A 161 14.53 33.06 -7.26
C ALA A 161 14.24 34.12 -8.34
N LEU A 162 13.50 35.17 -7.97
CA LEU A 162 13.17 36.28 -8.87
C LEU A 162 14.43 36.98 -9.40
N PHE A 163 15.42 37.25 -8.54
CA PHE A 163 16.70 37.84 -8.95
C PHE A 163 17.54 36.93 -9.87
N HIS A 164 17.32 35.62 -9.84
CA HIS A 164 17.97 34.66 -10.75
C HIS A 164 17.10 34.32 -11.97
N GLY A 165 16.07 35.12 -12.26
CA GLY A 165 15.19 34.94 -13.41
C GLY A 165 14.25 33.73 -13.32
N LYS A 166 14.07 33.15 -12.12
CA LYS A 166 13.16 32.01 -11.87
C LYS A 166 11.92 32.49 -11.14
N ILE A 167 10.74 32.25 -11.71
CA ILE A 167 9.46 32.47 -11.05
C ILE A 167 9.05 31.15 -10.39
N LEU A 168 9.04 31.12 -9.05
CA LEU A 168 8.45 30.00 -8.32
C LEU A 168 6.94 29.97 -8.57
N PRO A 169 6.34 28.79 -8.79
CA PRO A 169 4.91 28.70 -9.07
C PRO A 169 4.07 29.26 -7.91
N ASN A 170 2.89 29.76 -8.28
CA ASN A 170 1.81 30.08 -7.35
C ASN A 170 1.19 28.78 -6.81
N LYS A 171 0.04 28.87 -6.11
CA LYS A 171 -0.68 27.68 -5.62
C LYS A 171 -1.00 26.73 -6.78
N ILE A 172 -0.50 25.50 -6.71
CA ILE A 172 -0.69 24.42 -7.68
C ILE A 172 -1.87 23.55 -7.23
N PHE A 173 -1.84 23.11 -5.97
CA PHE A 173 -2.77 22.12 -5.42
C PHE A 173 -3.97 22.79 -4.75
N THR A 174 -4.77 23.49 -5.56
CA THR A 174 -6.00 24.13 -5.11
C THR A 174 -7.14 23.13 -4.94
N LYS A 175 -8.24 23.55 -4.28
CA LYS A 175 -9.48 22.76 -4.24
C LYS A 175 -9.93 22.36 -5.65
N ASP A 176 -9.95 23.32 -6.57
CA ASP A 176 -10.40 23.10 -7.95
C ASP A 176 -9.51 22.12 -8.71
N TYR A 177 -8.20 22.08 -8.41
CA TYR A 177 -7.30 21.06 -8.95
C TYR A 177 -7.80 19.65 -8.61
N PHE A 178 -8.10 19.38 -7.33
CA PHE A 178 -8.57 18.06 -6.89
C PHE A 178 -9.97 17.72 -7.42
N ILE A 179 -10.89 18.69 -7.41
CA ILE A 179 -12.26 18.50 -7.96
C ILE A 179 -12.21 18.20 -9.46
N ASN A 180 -11.39 18.91 -10.23
CA ASN A 180 -11.26 18.67 -11.66
C ASN A 180 -10.64 17.31 -11.98
N LEU A 181 -9.75 16.79 -11.14
CA LEU A 181 -9.26 15.41 -11.27
C LEU A 181 -10.38 14.39 -11.03
N ALA A 182 -11.17 14.57 -9.95
CA ALA A 182 -12.30 13.69 -9.66
C ALA A 182 -13.32 13.66 -10.81
N LYS A 183 -13.69 14.82 -11.37
CA LYS A 183 -14.57 14.91 -12.56
C LYS A 183 -14.02 14.20 -13.78
N GLN A 184 -12.71 14.30 -14.03
CA GLN A 184 -12.07 13.59 -15.14
C GLN A 184 -12.13 12.08 -14.94
N LEU A 185 -11.90 11.60 -13.71
CA LEU A 185 -11.94 10.19 -13.36
C LEU A 185 -13.37 9.62 -13.45
N GLU A 186 -14.38 10.35 -12.96
CA GLU A 186 -15.80 10.00 -13.15
C GLU A 186 -16.14 9.87 -14.64
N LYS A 187 -15.73 10.84 -15.47
CA LYS A 187 -15.91 10.79 -16.92
C LYS A 187 -15.17 9.62 -17.60
N LEU A 188 -14.06 9.16 -17.03
CA LEU A 188 -13.33 7.98 -17.51
C LEU A 188 -13.98 6.65 -17.10
N GLY A 189 -15.03 6.69 -16.28
CA GLY A 189 -15.81 5.52 -15.87
C GLY A 189 -15.47 4.99 -14.48
N ALA A 190 -14.90 5.81 -13.59
CA ALA A 190 -14.76 5.44 -12.18
C ALA A 190 -16.12 5.06 -11.57
N ASP A 191 -16.15 4.04 -10.72
CA ASP A 191 -17.34 3.66 -9.95
C ASP A 191 -17.35 4.32 -8.56
N MET A 192 -16.20 4.86 -8.16
CA MET A 192 -15.93 5.45 -6.86
C MET A 192 -14.71 6.40 -6.98
N ILE A 193 -14.67 7.46 -6.17
CA ILE A 193 -13.50 8.33 -6.03
C ILE A 193 -12.93 8.24 -4.62
N SER A 194 -11.66 7.88 -4.50
CA SER A 194 -10.90 7.98 -3.25
C SER A 194 -10.07 9.26 -3.20
N ILE A 195 -10.18 10.05 -2.14
CA ILE A 195 -9.15 11.03 -1.77
C ILE A 195 -8.08 10.30 -0.99
N LYS A 196 -6.87 10.20 -1.56
CA LYS A 196 -5.75 9.49 -0.93
C LYS A 196 -4.71 10.45 -0.42
N ASP A 197 -4.76 10.71 0.88
CA ASP A 197 -3.75 11.46 1.60
C ASP A 197 -2.71 10.51 2.22
N MET A 198 -1.80 10.03 1.37
CA MET A 198 -0.77 9.04 1.74
C MET A 198 0.22 9.50 2.82
N ALA A 199 0.28 10.81 3.11
CA ALA A 199 1.20 11.39 4.08
C ALA A 199 0.48 11.98 5.30
N GLY A 200 -0.86 11.93 5.33
CA GLY A 200 -1.66 12.48 6.42
C GLY A 200 -1.67 14.02 6.47
N LEU A 201 -1.43 14.72 5.37
CA LEU A 201 -1.23 16.17 5.32
C LEU A 201 -2.50 17.01 5.14
N ILE A 202 -3.66 16.39 4.87
CA ILE A 202 -4.90 17.15 4.72
C ILE A 202 -5.41 17.59 6.10
N THR A 203 -5.67 18.89 6.26
CA THR A 203 -6.18 19.46 7.52
C THR A 203 -7.72 19.34 7.57
N PRO A 204 -8.33 19.45 8.76
CA PRO A 204 -9.78 19.46 8.92
C PRO A 204 -10.50 20.48 8.03
N GLU A 205 -10.06 21.74 8.02
CA GLU A 205 -10.68 22.82 7.23
C GLU A 205 -10.69 22.48 5.73
N LYS A 206 -9.56 21.96 5.22
CA LYS A 206 -9.45 21.55 3.81
C LYS A 206 -10.31 20.33 3.53
N THR A 207 -10.36 19.38 4.46
CA THR A 207 -11.18 18.17 4.32
C THR A 207 -12.65 18.52 4.21
N GLY A 208 -13.18 19.34 5.12
CA GLY A 208 -14.59 19.75 5.09
C GLY A 208 -14.97 20.43 3.77
N LYS A 209 -14.16 21.40 3.32
CA LYS A 209 -14.37 22.10 2.03
C LYS A 209 -14.32 21.15 0.83
N LEU A 210 -13.35 20.24 0.80
CA LEU A 210 -13.15 19.31 -0.31
C LEU A 210 -14.27 18.28 -0.38
N ILE A 211 -14.58 17.61 0.73
CA ILE A 211 -15.64 16.59 0.79
C ILE A 211 -16.99 17.19 0.44
N LYS A 212 -17.33 18.35 1.00
CA LYS A 212 -18.60 19.04 0.66
C LYS A 212 -18.71 19.31 -0.83
N THR A 213 -17.66 19.89 -1.45
CA THR A 213 -17.66 20.19 -2.89
C THR A 213 -17.71 18.91 -3.73
N LEU A 214 -17.01 17.84 -3.33
CA LEU A 214 -17.06 16.54 -4.02
C LEU A 214 -18.47 15.94 -3.98
N LYS A 215 -19.13 15.97 -2.82
CA LYS A 215 -20.50 15.47 -2.66
C LYS A 215 -21.54 16.29 -3.44
N GLU A 216 -21.26 17.56 -3.72
CA GLU A 216 -22.10 18.43 -4.55
C GLU A 216 -21.87 18.21 -6.06
N GLU A 217 -20.64 17.89 -6.47
CA GLU A 217 -20.25 17.89 -7.89
C GLU A 217 -19.97 16.51 -8.51
N ILE A 218 -19.84 15.45 -7.70
CA ILE A 218 -19.55 14.08 -8.13
C ILE A 218 -20.73 13.18 -7.74
N SER A 219 -21.20 12.37 -8.69
CA SER A 219 -22.40 11.54 -8.53
C SER A 219 -22.12 10.15 -7.94
N ILE A 220 -20.88 9.68 -8.04
CA ILE A 220 -20.41 8.40 -7.53
C ILE A 220 -19.88 8.52 -6.08
N PRO A 221 -19.83 7.41 -5.30
CA PRO A 221 -19.39 7.43 -3.91
C PRO A 221 -17.98 8.01 -3.71
N ILE A 222 -17.81 8.74 -2.61
CA ILE A 222 -16.55 9.33 -2.17
C ILE A 222 -16.00 8.57 -0.98
N ASP A 223 -14.75 8.14 -1.10
CA ASP A 223 -13.96 7.50 -0.07
C ASP A 223 -12.83 8.43 0.41
N PHE A 224 -12.54 8.39 1.71
CA PHE A 224 -11.51 9.20 2.34
C PHE A 224 -10.45 8.31 3.01
N HIS A 225 -9.25 8.33 2.43
CA HIS A 225 -8.05 7.65 2.91
C HIS A 225 -7.06 8.68 3.47
N THR A 226 -6.60 8.49 4.70
CA THR A 226 -5.53 9.30 5.30
C THR A 226 -4.66 8.47 6.26
N HIS A 227 -3.58 9.06 6.74
CA HIS A 227 -2.69 8.51 7.76
C HIS A 227 -2.61 9.47 8.95
N CYS A 228 -2.34 8.97 10.15
CA CYS A 228 -2.25 9.81 11.35
C CYS A 228 -0.87 10.43 11.61
N THR A 229 0.11 10.25 10.71
CA THR A 229 1.53 10.50 11.02
C THR A 229 1.83 11.92 11.51
N PRO A 230 1.35 12.99 10.86
CA PRO A 230 1.58 14.37 11.33
C PRO A 230 0.50 14.85 12.33
N GLY A 231 -0.41 13.98 12.77
CA GLY A 231 -1.47 14.29 13.73
C GLY A 231 -2.73 14.95 13.15
N TYR A 232 -2.94 14.88 11.82
CA TYR A 232 -4.18 15.40 11.19
C TYR A 232 -5.22 14.30 10.92
N GLY A 233 -4.79 13.03 10.85
CA GLY A 233 -5.59 11.94 10.29
C GLY A 233 -6.96 11.74 10.97
N LEU A 234 -6.98 11.65 12.31
CA LEU A 234 -8.23 11.44 13.05
C LEU A 234 -9.20 12.62 12.89
N ALA A 235 -8.73 13.85 13.13
CA ALA A 235 -9.52 15.08 13.01
C ALA A 235 -10.08 15.26 11.59
N SER A 236 -9.27 15.03 10.57
CA SER A 236 -9.69 15.13 9.18
C SER A 236 -10.72 14.06 8.83
N THR A 237 -10.57 12.83 9.35
CA THR A 237 -11.56 11.76 9.13
C THR A 237 -12.89 12.08 9.79
N LEU A 238 -12.89 12.56 11.04
CA LEU A 238 -14.11 13.05 11.70
C LEU A 238 -14.77 14.17 10.90
N THR A 239 -13.97 15.09 10.37
CA THR A 239 -14.47 16.20 9.55
C THR A 239 -15.07 15.70 8.22
N ALA A 240 -14.47 14.70 7.58
CA ALA A 240 -15.02 14.05 6.39
C ALA A 240 -16.38 13.39 6.69
N ILE A 241 -16.48 12.70 7.84
CA ILE A 241 -17.73 12.11 8.33
C ILE A 241 -18.78 13.20 8.52
N ILE A 242 -18.50 14.28 9.23
CA ILE A 242 -19.46 15.38 9.45
C ILE A 242 -19.92 15.99 8.11
N ASN A 243 -19.04 16.09 7.12
CA ASN A 243 -19.33 16.68 5.81
C ASN A 243 -19.93 15.72 4.77
N GLY A 244 -20.36 14.52 5.17
CA GLY A 244 -21.17 13.67 4.28
C GLY A 244 -20.40 12.65 3.44
N VAL A 245 -19.15 12.32 3.78
CA VAL A 245 -18.40 11.25 3.07
C VAL A 245 -19.15 9.91 3.16
N ASP A 246 -19.03 9.07 2.11
CA ASP A 246 -19.73 7.79 2.00
C ASP A 246 -18.95 6.65 2.64
N ILE A 247 -17.62 6.64 2.44
CA ILE A 247 -16.70 5.60 2.91
C ILE A 247 -15.53 6.28 3.63
N VAL A 248 -15.06 5.66 4.71
CA VAL A 248 -13.76 5.99 5.31
C VAL A 248 -12.91 4.74 5.44
N ASP A 249 -11.62 4.93 5.28
CA ASP A 249 -10.60 3.93 5.55
C ASP A 249 -10.19 3.96 7.03
N THR A 250 -10.18 2.78 7.67
CA THR A 250 -9.75 2.63 9.06
C THR A 250 -8.86 1.39 9.22
N SER A 251 -8.08 1.35 10.29
CA SER A 251 -7.40 0.14 10.76
C SER A 251 -7.89 -0.23 12.15
N ILE A 252 -7.78 -1.51 12.54
CA ILE A 252 -8.25 -2.00 13.84
C ILE A 252 -7.08 -2.03 14.85
N GLY A 253 -7.31 -1.40 16.01
CA GLY A 253 -6.51 -1.55 17.23
C GLY A 253 -5.00 -1.42 17.02
N SER A 254 -4.27 -2.49 17.34
CA SER A 254 -2.81 -2.55 17.27
C SER A 254 -2.19 -2.24 15.90
N PHE A 255 -2.99 -2.12 14.84
CA PHE A 255 -2.58 -1.84 13.46
C PHE A 255 -3.03 -0.46 12.97
N ALA A 256 -3.50 0.41 13.88
CA ALA A 256 -3.97 1.77 13.61
C ALA A 256 -3.10 2.86 14.23
N GLY A 257 -3.38 4.11 13.87
CA GLY A 257 -2.73 5.30 14.40
C GLY A 257 -1.28 5.49 13.91
N GLY A 258 -0.68 6.63 14.25
CA GLY A 258 0.67 6.98 13.80
C GLY A 258 0.85 6.86 12.28
N PRO A 259 1.73 5.97 11.77
CA PRO A 259 1.93 5.78 10.33
C PRO A 259 0.78 5.06 9.61
N ALA A 260 -0.20 4.52 10.34
CA ALA A 260 -1.37 3.85 9.77
C ALA A 260 -2.59 4.79 9.70
N ALA A 261 -3.70 4.26 9.19
CA ALA A 261 -5.00 4.93 9.18
C ALA A 261 -5.58 5.09 10.59
N PRO A 262 -6.59 5.97 10.78
CA PRO A 262 -7.28 6.12 12.06
C PRO A 262 -7.87 4.80 12.58
N SER A 263 -7.93 4.70 13.90
CA SER A 263 -8.52 3.55 14.60
C SER A 263 -10.01 3.42 14.32
N PHE A 264 -10.43 2.24 13.87
CA PHE A 264 -11.84 1.90 13.71
C PHE A 264 -12.61 2.07 15.01
N GLU A 265 -12.02 1.69 16.15
CA GLU A 265 -12.63 1.79 17.45
C GLU A 265 -12.99 3.24 17.81
N ILE A 266 -12.06 4.17 17.61
CA ILE A 266 -12.29 5.60 17.85
C ILE A 266 -13.36 6.14 16.88
N ILE A 267 -13.27 5.79 15.58
CA ILE A 267 -14.26 6.19 14.58
C ILE A 267 -15.66 5.66 14.93
N GLN A 268 -15.76 4.43 15.45
CA GLN A 268 -17.03 3.85 15.86
C GLN A 268 -17.64 4.59 17.05
N ILE A 269 -16.83 5.04 18.02
CA ILE A 269 -17.32 5.86 19.14
C ILE A 269 -17.88 7.20 18.63
N PHE A 270 -17.19 7.87 17.70
CA PHE A 270 -17.72 9.05 17.03
C PHE A 270 -19.03 8.76 16.31
N CYS A 271 -19.11 7.66 15.55
CA CYS A 271 -20.33 7.26 14.85
C CYS A 271 -21.51 7.00 15.81
N ASN A 272 -21.25 6.37 16.96
CA ASN A 272 -22.26 6.14 17.98
C ASN A 272 -22.85 7.46 18.51
N LYS A 273 -21.99 8.43 18.86
CA LYS A 273 -22.40 9.77 19.32
C LYS A 273 -23.14 10.58 18.23
N LEU A 274 -22.72 10.43 16.97
CA LEU A 274 -23.38 11.05 15.81
C LEU A 274 -24.66 10.32 15.34
N GLY A 275 -25.00 9.17 15.93
CA GLY A 275 -26.14 8.34 15.49
C GLY A 275 -25.97 7.73 14.10
N ILE A 276 -24.73 7.54 13.64
CA ILE A 276 -24.37 6.97 12.33
C ILE A 276 -24.21 5.45 12.47
N ASP A 277 -24.82 4.72 11.55
CA ASP A 277 -24.72 3.26 11.47
C ASP A 277 -23.60 2.83 10.51
N THR A 278 -22.64 2.05 11.01
CA THR A 278 -21.54 1.50 10.21
C THR A 278 -21.85 0.11 9.65
N GLY A 279 -22.87 -0.57 10.19
CA GLY A 279 -23.23 -1.94 9.83
C GLY A 279 -22.25 -3.01 10.31
N VAL A 280 -21.18 -2.66 11.02
CA VAL A 280 -20.15 -3.60 11.48
C VAL A 280 -20.61 -4.33 12.76
N ASN A 281 -20.44 -5.65 12.81
CA ASN A 281 -20.63 -6.41 14.04
C ASN A 281 -19.48 -6.14 15.01
N LEU A 282 -19.77 -5.28 15.99
CA LEU A 282 -18.79 -4.75 16.95
C LEU A 282 -18.19 -5.84 17.85
N LYS A 283 -18.94 -6.91 18.18
CA LYS A 283 -18.40 -8.02 18.99
C LYS A 283 -17.32 -8.79 18.23
N ALA A 284 -17.52 -9.01 16.94
CA ALA A 284 -16.53 -9.66 16.09
C ALA A 284 -15.29 -8.77 15.92
N ALA A 285 -15.47 -7.47 15.69
CA ALA A 285 -14.37 -6.52 15.64
C ALA A 285 -13.56 -6.44 16.96
N THR A 286 -14.21 -6.53 18.13
CA THR A 286 -13.51 -6.67 19.42
C THR A 286 -12.64 -7.93 19.47
N LYS A 287 -13.09 -9.07 18.91
CA LYS A 287 -12.27 -10.30 18.83
C LYS A 287 -11.07 -10.12 17.89
N ILE A 288 -11.26 -9.45 16.75
CA ILE A 288 -10.17 -9.10 15.83
C ILE A 288 -9.11 -8.27 16.56
N CYS A 289 -9.52 -7.20 17.25
CA CYS A 289 -8.62 -6.33 18.01
C CYS A 289 -7.76 -7.11 19.03
N LYS A 290 -8.37 -8.04 19.78
CA LYS A 290 -7.66 -8.92 20.73
C LYS A 290 -6.63 -9.82 20.07
N GLU A 291 -6.96 -10.41 18.92
CA GLU A 291 -6.02 -11.29 18.22
C GLU A 291 -4.90 -10.50 17.53
N LEU A 292 -5.20 -9.31 16.99
CA LEU A 292 -4.20 -8.40 16.43
C LEU A 292 -3.17 -7.96 17.47
N ARG A 293 -3.55 -7.82 18.74
CA ARG A 293 -2.62 -7.53 19.83
C ARG A 293 -1.52 -8.61 19.93
N LYS A 294 -1.91 -9.88 19.92
CA LYS A 294 -0.96 -11.02 19.96
C LYS A 294 -0.11 -11.07 18.70
N ILE A 295 -0.71 -10.84 17.53
CA ILE A 295 0.03 -10.81 16.26
C ILE A 295 1.07 -9.69 16.27
N ARG A 296 0.77 -8.53 16.88
CA ARG A 296 1.75 -7.46 17.04
C ARG A 296 2.92 -7.87 17.93
N GLU A 297 2.68 -8.65 18.99
CA GLU A 297 3.75 -9.23 19.81
C GLU A 297 4.66 -10.15 18.96
N ASP A 298 4.08 -11.00 18.11
CA ASP A 298 4.84 -11.84 17.16
C ASP A 298 5.65 -11.00 16.14
N LEU A 299 5.21 -9.77 15.85
CA LEU A 299 5.85 -8.84 14.90
C LEU A 299 6.79 -7.84 15.59
N ALA A 300 7.15 -8.04 16.87
CA ALA A 300 7.92 -7.09 17.67
C ALA A 300 9.28 -6.69 17.07
N GLU A 301 9.91 -7.55 16.24
CA GLU A 301 11.15 -7.23 15.52
C GLU A 301 10.97 -6.06 14.53
N TYR A 302 9.77 -5.95 13.94
CA TYR A 302 9.45 -4.95 12.92
C TYR A 302 8.73 -3.72 13.50
N ASP A 303 8.28 -3.79 14.75
CA ASP A 303 7.57 -2.70 15.43
C ASP A 303 8.56 -1.64 15.95
N SER A 304 8.62 -0.51 15.24
CA SER A 304 9.44 0.64 15.64
C SER A 304 8.88 1.42 16.83
N TYR A 305 7.59 1.27 17.15
CA TYR A 305 6.90 2.04 18.19
C TYR A 305 6.83 1.28 19.52
N LYS A 306 6.58 -0.04 19.47
CA LYS A 306 6.41 -0.89 20.66
C LYS A 306 5.34 -0.38 21.64
N LEU A 307 4.32 0.30 21.09
CA LEU A 307 3.19 0.89 21.83
C LEU A 307 1.93 0.11 21.55
N PHE A 308 1.28 -0.40 22.59
CA PHE A 308 0.04 -1.16 22.43
C PHE A 308 -1.16 -0.31 22.82
N PRO A 309 -2.16 -0.13 21.92
CA PRO A 309 -3.38 0.57 22.25
C PRO A 309 -4.14 -0.08 23.40
N ILE A 310 -4.97 0.71 24.08
CA ILE A 310 -5.88 0.21 25.12
C ILE A 310 -6.91 -0.73 24.49
N GLU A 311 -7.11 -1.90 25.10
CA GLU A 311 -8.20 -2.79 24.72
C GLU A 311 -9.53 -2.27 25.26
N ILE A 312 -10.47 -2.01 24.36
CA ILE A 312 -11.84 -1.65 24.70
C ILE A 312 -12.83 -2.58 24.02
N ASP A 313 -13.94 -2.88 24.70
CA ASP A 313 -15.07 -3.53 24.05
C ASP A 313 -15.91 -2.49 23.33
N ILE A 314 -15.69 -2.34 22.02
CA ILE A 314 -16.40 -1.33 21.23
C ILE A 314 -17.90 -1.58 21.08
N SER A 315 -18.40 -2.77 21.44
CA SER A 315 -19.84 -3.04 21.47
C SER A 315 -20.55 -2.37 22.65
N ASN A 316 -19.80 -2.04 23.71
CA ASN A 316 -20.26 -1.28 24.86
C ASN A 316 -19.07 -0.51 25.48
N PRO A 317 -18.59 0.55 24.82
CA PRO A 317 -17.38 1.25 25.25
C PRO A 317 -17.65 1.96 26.58
N VAL A 318 -16.93 1.57 27.63
CA VAL A 318 -16.95 2.26 28.93
C VAL A 318 -15.72 3.14 29.00
N LEU A 319 -15.91 4.44 28.82
CA LEU A 319 -14.86 5.45 28.89
C LEU A 319 -14.95 6.22 30.21
N PRO A 320 -13.83 6.67 30.78
CA PRO A 320 -13.85 7.70 31.82
C PRO A 320 -14.63 8.92 31.33
N LYS A 321 -15.35 9.58 32.24
CA LYS A 321 -16.24 10.69 31.89
C LYS A 321 -15.50 11.79 31.14
N GLU A 322 -14.29 12.14 31.59
CA GLU A 322 -13.48 13.19 30.97
C GLU A 322 -13.10 12.84 29.54
N ILE A 323 -12.86 11.55 29.25
CA ILE A 323 -12.53 11.07 27.90
C ILE A 323 -13.77 11.05 27.01
N ASP A 324 -14.92 10.61 27.53
CA ASP A 324 -16.18 10.63 26.77
C ASP A 324 -16.58 12.06 26.35
N GLU A 325 -16.36 13.03 27.24
CA GLU A 325 -16.58 14.47 26.98
C GLU A 325 -15.68 15.02 25.86
N LEU A 326 -14.44 14.50 25.69
CA LEU A 326 -13.57 14.89 24.57
C LEU A 326 -14.16 14.52 23.20
N PHE A 327 -14.88 13.40 23.09
CA PHE A 327 -15.52 13.03 21.83
C PHE A 327 -16.66 13.99 21.46
N ASP A 328 -17.46 14.42 22.43
CA ASP A 328 -18.52 15.41 22.20
C ASP A 328 -17.91 16.78 21.83
N LEU A 329 -16.82 17.16 22.51
CA LEU A 329 -16.07 18.38 22.22
C LEU A 329 -15.49 18.36 20.79
N ALA A 330 -14.85 17.28 20.39
CA ALA A 330 -14.29 17.14 19.04
C ALA A 330 -15.39 17.18 17.96
N ILE A 331 -16.55 16.57 18.19
CA ILE A 331 -17.69 16.67 17.27
C ILE A 331 -18.14 18.13 17.12
N TYR A 332 -18.29 18.83 18.23
CA TYR A 332 -18.66 20.25 18.24
C TYR A 332 -17.62 21.11 17.51
N GLU A 333 -16.33 20.94 17.81
CA GLU A 333 -15.24 21.69 17.18
C GLU A 333 -15.15 21.44 15.68
N ALA A 334 -15.33 20.20 15.24
CA ALA A 334 -15.36 19.87 13.82
C ALA A 334 -16.59 20.46 13.11
N THR A 335 -17.75 20.48 13.76
CA THR A 335 -18.98 21.08 13.22
C THR A 335 -18.85 22.60 13.09
N GLU A 336 -18.25 23.25 14.09
CA GLU A 336 -18.03 24.71 14.14
C GLU A 336 -16.75 25.15 13.40
N ASN A 337 -16.03 24.23 12.74
CA ASN A 337 -14.78 24.49 12.02
C ASN A 337 -13.67 25.12 12.88
N LYS A 338 -13.56 24.72 14.16
CA LYS A 338 -12.49 25.14 15.08
C LYS A 338 -11.27 24.24 14.92
N GLU A 339 -10.52 24.42 13.83
CA GLU A 339 -9.44 23.49 13.42
C GLU A 339 -8.37 23.30 14.51
N GLU A 340 -7.84 24.36 15.12
CA GLU A 340 -6.78 24.24 16.13
C GLU A 340 -7.23 23.45 17.35
N ASN A 341 -8.39 23.81 17.91
CA ASN A 341 -8.98 23.09 19.04
C ASN A 341 -9.28 21.63 18.71
N LEU A 342 -9.86 21.37 17.52
CA LEU A 342 -10.16 20.00 17.09
C LEU A 342 -8.91 19.13 17.05
N LEU A 343 -7.79 19.68 16.57
CA LEU A 343 -6.53 18.95 16.53
C LEU A 343 -6.02 18.66 17.94
N GLU A 344 -6.10 19.61 18.87
CA GLU A 344 -5.71 19.37 20.27
C GLU A 344 -6.58 18.28 20.91
N THR A 345 -7.90 18.40 20.82
CA THR A 345 -8.87 17.45 21.39
C THR A 345 -8.69 16.04 20.82
N THR A 346 -8.52 15.90 19.50
CA THR A 346 -8.34 14.59 18.87
C THR A 346 -7.00 13.94 19.21
N LEU A 347 -5.93 14.73 19.39
CA LEU A 347 -4.64 14.23 19.87
C LEU A 347 -4.72 13.77 21.34
N GLU A 348 -5.49 14.45 22.19
CA GLU A 348 -5.76 13.97 23.55
C GLU A 348 -6.50 12.62 23.57
N ILE A 349 -7.46 12.43 22.66
CA ILE A 349 -8.13 11.14 22.46
C ILE A 349 -7.11 10.08 22.01
N GLU A 350 -6.34 10.32 20.96
CA GLU A 350 -5.34 9.34 20.46
C GLU A 350 -4.32 8.97 21.54
N LYS A 351 -3.87 9.95 22.32
CA LYS A 351 -2.97 9.77 23.45
C LYS A 351 -3.58 8.91 24.55
N TYR A 352 -4.84 9.12 24.91
CA TYR A 352 -5.54 8.26 25.88
C TYR A 352 -5.53 6.80 25.41
N PHE A 353 -5.81 6.55 24.13
CA PHE A 353 -5.77 5.21 23.55
C PHE A 353 -4.36 4.65 23.33
N ASN A 354 -3.31 5.37 23.71
CA ASN A 354 -1.91 4.98 23.59
C ASN A 354 -1.44 4.76 22.14
N TYR A 355 -1.95 5.57 21.20
CA TYR A 355 -1.43 5.63 19.83
C TYR A 355 -0.15 6.48 19.75
N PRO A 356 0.70 6.27 18.71
CA PRO A 356 1.90 7.07 18.54
C PRO A 356 1.62 8.57 18.42
N GLU A 357 2.40 9.36 19.16
CA GLU A 357 2.39 10.83 19.05
C GLU A 357 2.76 11.30 17.62
N PRO A 358 2.27 12.48 17.19
CA PRO A 358 2.58 13.03 15.88
C PRO A 358 4.09 13.19 15.60
N ASP A 359 4.51 12.77 14.41
CA ASP A 359 5.86 13.03 13.93
C ASP A 359 5.97 14.49 13.46
N ILE A 360 6.56 15.33 14.32
CA ILE A 360 6.77 16.76 14.06
C ILE A 360 7.69 17.00 12.86
N MET A 361 8.63 16.09 12.57
CA MET A 361 9.52 16.23 11.42
C MET A 361 8.77 16.00 10.11
N VAL A 362 7.95 14.95 10.04
CA VAL A 362 7.04 14.69 8.92
C VAL A 362 6.07 15.86 8.74
N LYS A 363 5.47 16.34 9.83
CA LYS A 363 4.55 17.50 9.81
C LYS A 363 5.22 18.77 9.26
N LYS A 364 6.44 19.08 9.70
CA LYS A 364 7.19 20.26 9.24
C LYS A 364 7.69 20.13 7.80
N ALA A 365 8.18 18.95 7.43
CA ALA A 365 8.75 18.70 6.11
C ALA A 365 7.67 18.45 5.04
N GLU A 366 6.44 18.10 5.42
CA GLU A 366 5.33 17.78 4.51
C GLU A 366 5.69 16.66 3.52
N ILE A 367 6.43 15.66 4.01
CA ILE A 367 6.85 14.47 3.25
C ILE A 367 6.38 13.18 3.92
N PRO A 368 6.15 12.08 3.19
CA PRO A 368 5.82 10.80 3.80
C PRO A 368 6.89 10.30 4.78
N GLY A 369 6.51 9.69 5.90
CA GLY A 369 7.46 9.15 6.89
C GLY A 369 8.44 8.14 6.31
N GLY A 370 7.96 7.24 5.43
CA GLY A 370 8.83 6.29 4.71
C GLY A 370 9.85 6.95 3.79
N MET A 371 9.58 8.15 3.26
CA MET A 371 10.56 8.92 2.49
C MET A 371 11.64 9.49 3.42
N TYR A 372 11.23 10.04 4.57
CA TYR A 372 12.14 10.58 5.58
C TYR A 372 13.13 9.52 6.10
N THR A 373 12.63 8.35 6.53
CA THR A 373 13.45 7.28 7.08
C THR A 373 14.44 6.71 6.05
N ASN A 374 14.01 6.59 4.78
CA ASN A 374 14.89 6.15 3.69
C ASN A 374 16.03 7.14 3.42
N MET A 375 15.75 8.44 3.37
CA MET A 375 16.80 9.46 3.19
C MET A 375 17.79 9.45 4.36
N LEU A 376 17.30 9.37 5.60
CA LEU A 376 18.16 9.27 6.78
C LEU A 376 19.04 8.00 6.75
N SER A 377 18.48 6.85 6.36
CA SER A 377 19.23 5.60 6.26
C SER A 377 20.37 5.70 5.21
N GLN A 378 20.09 6.29 4.05
CA GLN A 378 21.11 6.53 3.01
C GLN A 378 22.24 7.44 3.52
N LEU A 379 21.89 8.53 4.20
CA LEU A 379 22.90 9.44 4.77
C LEU A 379 23.73 8.75 5.85
N LYS A 380 23.12 7.95 6.73
CA LYS A 380 23.84 7.17 7.76
C LYS A 380 24.82 6.17 7.16
N GLN A 381 24.45 5.47 6.08
CA GLN A 381 25.36 4.56 5.39
C GLN A 381 26.62 5.28 4.86
N LEU A 382 26.47 6.56 4.50
CA LEU A 382 27.56 7.41 4.04
C LEU A 382 28.25 8.20 5.18
N LYS A 383 27.78 8.07 6.42
CA LYS A 383 28.22 8.86 7.59
C LYS A 383 28.03 10.38 7.38
N LEU A 384 26.91 10.76 6.77
CA LEU A 384 26.54 12.15 6.41
C LEU A 384 25.16 12.54 7.00
N GLU A 385 24.72 11.89 8.08
CA GLU A 385 23.42 12.14 8.71
C GLU A 385 23.23 13.59 9.18
N ASN A 386 24.33 14.30 9.47
CA ASN A 386 24.33 15.72 9.80
C ASN A 386 23.81 16.61 8.66
N LEU A 387 23.77 16.10 7.42
CA LEU A 387 23.26 16.82 6.25
C LEU A 387 21.74 16.68 6.06
N LEU A 388 21.04 15.87 6.87
CA LEU A 388 19.59 15.67 6.73
C LEU A 388 18.78 16.98 6.73
N PRO A 389 19.02 17.96 7.63
CA PRO A 389 18.29 19.23 7.58
C PRO A 389 18.39 19.92 6.23
N ARG A 390 19.59 19.90 5.62
CA ARG A 390 19.83 20.48 4.30
C ARG A 390 19.10 19.73 3.20
N VAL A 391 18.99 18.40 3.30
CA VAL A 391 18.20 17.58 2.37
C VAL A 391 16.73 17.98 2.42
N LEU A 392 16.16 18.15 3.62
CA LEU A 392 14.75 18.55 3.79
C LEU A 392 14.45 19.92 3.19
N GLU A 393 15.37 20.88 3.33
CA GLU A 393 15.28 22.20 2.67
C GLU A 393 15.28 22.07 1.13
N LEU A 394 16.02 21.10 0.59
CA LEU A 394 16.20 20.94 -0.85
C LEU A 394 15.11 20.11 -1.53
N VAL A 395 14.38 19.28 -0.78
CA VAL A 395 13.27 18.47 -1.31
C VAL A 395 12.24 19.32 -2.08
N PRO A 396 11.70 20.45 -1.55
CA PRO A 396 10.82 21.36 -2.27
C PRO A 396 11.37 21.81 -3.63
N VAL A 397 12.67 22.13 -3.70
CA VAL A 397 13.34 22.62 -4.91
C VAL A 397 13.42 21.52 -5.97
N VAL A 398 13.88 20.33 -5.59
CA VAL A 398 13.97 19.17 -6.48
C VAL A 398 12.60 18.74 -6.96
N ARG A 399 11.60 18.76 -6.06
CA ARG A 399 10.21 18.44 -6.36
C ARG A 399 9.66 19.36 -7.45
N ILE A 400 9.83 20.68 -7.32
CA ILE A 400 9.37 21.64 -8.33
C ILE A 400 10.11 21.47 -9.65
N ALA A 401 11.43 21.30 -9.61
CA ALA A 401 12.23 21.09 -10.82
C ALA A 401 11.77 19.86 -11.61
N ALA A 402 11.24 18.85 -10.92
CA ALA A 402 10.67 17.63 -11.51
C ALA A 402 9.17 17.73 -11.87
N GLY A 403 8.60 18.93 -11.96
CA GLY A 403 7.18 19.12 -12.32
C GLY A 403 6.19 19.01 -11.15
N CYS A 404 6.71 19.07 -9.93
CA CYS A 404 5.97 19.05 -8.67
C CYS A 404 5.00 17.86 -8.51
N PRO A 405 5.45 16.60 -8.62
CA PRO A 405 4.56 15.44 -8.42
C PRO A 405 4.06 15.35 -6.96
N PRO A 406 2.90 14.73 -6.70
CA PRO A 406 2.59 14.18 -5.38
C PRO A 406 3.73 13.28 -4.88
N LEU A 407 4.02 13.30 -3.57
CA LEU A 407 5.06 12.45 -2.98
C LEU A 407 4.46 11.12 -2.53
N VAL A 408 4.21 10.23 -3.49
CA VAL A 408 3.71 8.87 -3.27
C VAL A 408 4.63 7.89 -4.00
N THR A 409 4.55 6.58 -3.76
CA THR A 409 5.41 5.64 -4.48
C THR A 409 5.08 5.64 -5.98
N PRO A 410 6.08 5.76 -6.90
CA PRO A 410 7.52 5.86 -6.64
C PRO A 410 8.09 7.28 -6.55
N THR A 411 7.32 8.33 -6.86
CA THR A 411 7.80 9.72 -6.94
C THR A 411 8.42 10.25 -5.64
N SER A 412 7.92 9.84 -4.46
CA SER A 412 8.51 10.21 -3.16
C SER A 412 9.97 9.75 -3.04
N GLN A 413 10.25 8.50 -3.43
CA GLN A 413 11.60 7.94 -3.43
C GLN A 413 12.48 8.61 -4.48
N ILE A 414 11.95 8.84 -5.67
CA ILE A 414 12.69 9.48 -6.77
C ILE A 414 13.16 10.89 -6.37
N VAL A 415 12.25 11.70 -5.84
CA VAL A 415 12.55 13.07 -5.40
C VAL A 415 13.49 13.05 -4.18
N GLY A 416 13.26 12.17 -3.21
CA GLY A 416 14.08 12.07 -2.00
C GLY A 416 15.52 11.67 -2.26
N VAL A 417 15.72 10.61 -3.05
CA VAL A 417 17.06 10.16 -3.47
C VAL A 417 17.79 11.27 -4.24
N GLN A 418 17.09 11.96 -5.14
CA GLN A 418 17.73 13.03 -5.89
C GLN A 418 18.07 14.24 -5.00
N ALA A 419 17.25 14.57 -4.00
CA ALA A 419 17.57 15.60 -3.02
C ALA A 419 18.82 15.24 -2.21
N VAL A 420 18.95 14.00 -1.74
CA VAL A 420 20.17 13.49 -1.09
C VAL A 420 21.38 13.65 -2.00
N ASN A 421 21.28 13.22 -3.26
CA ASN A 421 22.37 13.35 -4.24
C ASN A 421 22.79 14.81 -4.45
N CYS A 422 21.84 15.74 -4.57
CA CYS A 422 22.16 17.15 -4.73
C CYS A 422 22.85 17.75 -3.50
N VAL A 423 22.51 17.31 -2.29
CA VAL A 423 23.23 17.74 -1.07
C VAL A 423 24.63 17.11 -0.98
N ILE A 424 24.79 15.87 -1.44
CA ILE A 424 26.12 15.25 -1.55
C ILE A 424 26.98 16.01 -2.57
N ASP A 425 26.41 16.41 -3.70
CA ASP A 425 27.07 17.25 -4.71
C ASP A 425 27.51 18.58 -4.08
N GLU A 426 26.61 19.25 -3.34
CA GLU A 426 26.90 20.48 -2.58
C GLU A 426 28.09 20.29 -1.63
N ASN A 427 28.05 19.22 -0.84
CA ASN A 427 29.07 18.89 0.17
C ASN A 427 30.44 18.58 -0.46
N LYS A 428 30.46 18.14 -1.73
CA LYS A 428 31.68 17.90 -2.51
C LYS A 428 32.16 19.14 -3.27
N GLY A 429 31.42 20.25 -3.23
CA GLY A 429 31.72 21.45 -3.99
C GLY A 429 31.50 21.31 -5.51
N VAL A 430 30.67 20.35 -5.94
CA VAL A 430 30.33 20.15 -7.36
C VAL A 430 28.90 20.64 -7.65
N PRO A 431 28.58 20.98 -8.92
CA PRO A 431 27.23 21.44 -9.26
C PRO A 431 26.15 20.39 -8.96
N PHE A 432 24.94 20.85 -8.62
CA PHE A 432 23.79 19.96 -8.45
C PHE A 432 23.50 19.16 -9.72
N TYR A 433 23.00 17.94 -9.52
CA TYR A 433 22.67 17.00 -10.59
C TYR A 433 23.91 16.55 -11.37
N THR A 434 25.08 16.55 -10.71
CA THR A 434 26.24 15.81 -11.21
C THR A 434 25.95 14.31 -11.09
N ASN A 435 25.42 13.88 -9.93
CA ASN A 435 24.89 12.52 -9.75
C ASN A 435 23.37 12.49 -9.93
N LYS A 436 22.91 11.96 -11.07
CA LYS A 436 21.50 11.84 -11.42
C LYS A 436 21.06 10.39 -11.32
N SER A 437 20.04 10.11 -10.50
CA SER A 437 19.43 8.78 -10.52
C SER A 437 18.68 8.55 -11.82
N ILE A 438 18.74 7.33 -12.37
CA ILE A 438 18.03 7.00 -13.63
C ILE A 438 16.52 7.25 -13.52
N GLN A 439 15.93 7.00 -12.34
CA GLN A 439 14.51 7.22 -12.12
C GLN A 439 14.16 8.72 -12.13
N PHE A 440 15.02 9.59 -11.60
CA PHE A 440 14.84 11.04 -11.70
C PHE A 440 14.98 11.52 -13.14
N VAL A 441 15.96 10.99 -13.88
CA VAL A 441 16.11 11.28 -15.31
C VAL A 441 14.85 10.89 -16.09
N ASN A 442 14.31 9.69 -15.84
CA ASN A 442 13.10 9.19 -16.49
C ASN A 442 11.85 10.02 -16.12
N LEU A 443 11.72 10.46 -14.87
CA LEU A 443 10.67 11.38 -14.44
C LEU A 443 10.73 12.69 -15.20
N VAL A 444 11.90 13.32 -15.23
CA VAL A 444 12.10 14.59 -15.94
C VAL A 444 11.87 14.43 -17.44
N LYS A 445 12.29 13.30 -18.02
CA LYS A 445 12.09 12.96 -19.44
C LYS A 445 10.61 12.84 -19.82
N GLY A 446 9.74 12.47 -18.89
CA GLY A 446 8.30 12.23 -19.14
C GLY A 446 7.90 10.77 -19.26
N ILE A 447 8.80 9.83 -18.92
CA ILE A 447 8.55 8.39 -19.03
C ILE A 447 7.33 7.96 -18.22
N TYR A 448 7.09 8.58 -17.07
CA TYR A 448 6.00 8.25 -16.17
C TYR A 448 4.66 8.89 -16.53
N GLY A 449 4.62 9.83 -17.47
CA GLY A 449 3.42 10.62 -17.78
C GLY A 449 3.61 12.11 -17.50
N LYS A 450 2.50 12.83 -17.46
CA LYS A 450 2.48 14.29 -17.31
C LYS A 450 2.42 14.68 -15.85
N THR A 451 3.30 15.59 -15.48
CA THR A 451 3.39 16.15 -14.14
C THR A 451 2.35 17.25 -13.89
N PRO A 452 1.99 17.56 -12.62
CA PRO A 452 1.03 18.61 -12.29
C PRO A 452 1.35 19.98 -12.91
N ILE A 453 2.63 20.34 -12.98
CA ILE A 453 3.10 21.52 -13.74
C ILE A 453 4.11 21.10 -14.81
N PRO A 454 4.22 21.85 -15.92
CA PRO A 454 5.23 21.58 -16.94
C PRO A 454 6.66 21.66 -16.38
N ILE A 455 7.54 20.81 -16.89
CA ILE A 455 8.98 20.89 -16.61
C ILE A 455 9.63 21.83 -17.63
N GLU A 456 10.47 22.74 -17.13
CA GLU A 456 11.22 23.69 -17.94
C GLU A 456 12.05 22.98 -19.05
N PRO A 457 11.90 23.35 -20.34
CA PRO A 457 12.58 22.66 -21.44
C PRO A 457 14.10 22.62 -21.31
N ALA A 458 14.72 23.71 -20.82
CA ALA A 458 16.16 23.77 -20.60
C ALA A 458 16.62 22.84 -19.46
N PHE A 459 15.83 22.74 -18.38
CA PHE A 459 16.12 21.80 -17.30
C PHE A 459 15.94 20.35 -17.78
N ARG A 460 14.90 20.07 -18.55
CA ARG A 460 14.67 18.74 -19.13
C ARG A 460 15.82 18.32 -20.05
N GLU A 461 16.32 19.22 -20.88
CA GLU A 461 17.46 18.95 -21.74
C GLU A 461 18.73 18.67 -20.92
N PHE A 462 18.99 19.49 -19.90
CA PHE A 462 20.15 19.29 -19.02
C PHE A 462 20.12 17.95 -18.26
N ILE A 463 18.95 17.53 -17.77
CA ILE A 463 18.81 16.30 -16.99
C ILE A 463 18.76 15.07 -17.91
N ALA A 464 17.93 15.11 -18.96
CA ALA A 464 17.51 13.95 -19.75
C ALA A 464 17.93 13.98 -21.23
N GLY A 465 18.59 15.04 -21.69
CA GLY A 465 19.06 15.17 -23.08
C GLY A 465 17.95 15.47 -24.10
N VAL A 466 16.74 15.80 -23.65
CA VAL A 466 15.59 16.13 -24.53
C VAL A 466 14.87 17.38 -24.05
N LYS A 467 14.41 18.24 -24.97
CA LYS A 467 13.62 19.44 -24.61
C LYS A 467 12.14 19.14 -24.38
N LYS A 468 11.59 18.19 -25.16
CA LYS A 468 10.16 17.83 -25.13
C LYS A 468 9.95 16.57 -24.30
N GLU A 469 8.77 16.48 -23.71
CA GLU A 469 8.31 15.29 -22.99
C GLU A 469 8.36 14.07 -23.93
N THR A 470 8.95 12.98 -23.43
CA THR A 470 9.05 11.70 -24.15
C THR A 470 8.41 10.62 -23.28
N PRO A 471 7.13 10.29 -23.54
CA PRO A 471 6.43 9.21 -22.87
C PRO A 471 7.14 7.86 -23.04
N TYR A 472 6.86 6.92 -22.16
CA TYR A 472 7.37 5.55 -22.31
C TYR A 472 6.84 4.92 -23.60
N ASP A 473 7.74 4.35 -24.38
CA ASP A 473 7.43 3.61 -25.60
C ASP A 473 7.23 2.14 -25.26
N THR A 474 5.97 1.72 -25.13
CA THR A 474 5.62 0.34 -24.77
C THR A 474 5.99 -0.67 -25.85
N SER A 475 6.25 -0.26 -27.11
CA SER A 475 6.68 -1.21 -28.14
C SER A 475 8.12 -1.69 -27.94
N LYS A 476 8.89 -1.02 -27.08
CA LYS A 476 10.25 -1.41 -26.69
C LYS A 476 10.28 -2.27 -25.43
N TYR A 477 9.12 -2.59 -24.86
CA TYR A 477 9.05 -3.46 -23.69
C TYR A 477 9.52 -4.86 -24.06
N LYS A 478 10.44 -5.42 -23.26
CA LYS A 478 10.88 -6.81 -23.40
C LYS A 478 10.19 -7.66 -22.33
N LYS A 479 9.44 -8.68 -22.78
CA LYS A 479 8.85 -9.72 -21.92
C LYS A 479 9.94 -10.32 -21.03
N GLN A 480 9.65 -10.56 -19.76
CA GLN A 480 10.59 -11.26 -18.88
C GLN A 480 10.76 -12.72 -19.31
N ASP A 481 11.98 -13.23 -19.16
CA ASP A 481 12.31 -14.59 -19.58
C ASP A 481 11.67 -15.62 -18.62
N ASN A 482 11.09 -16.68 -19.18
CA ASN A 482 10.58 -17.85 -18.45
C ASN A 482 11.44 -19.07 -18.81
N PRO A 483 12.61 -19.26 -18.17
CA PRO A 483 13.55 -20.33 -18.54
C PRO A 483 13.02 -21.71 -18.16
N ARG A 484 13.50 -22.73 -18.87
CA ARG A 484 13.32 -24.14 -18.52
C ARG A 484 14.44 -24.58 -17.57
N LEU A 485 14.07 -25.22 -16.47
CA LEU A 485 14.98 -25.69 -15.42
C LEU A 485 15.25 -27.18 -15.61
N GLU A 486 16.27 -27.52 -16.39
CA GLU A 486 16.63 -28.91 -16.71
C GLU A 486 17.02 -29.70 -15.45
N GLU A 487 17.63 -29.03 -14.47
CA GLU A 487 18.02 -29.59 -13.17
C GLU A 487 16.84 -30.03 -12.30
N PHE A 488 15.62 -29.55 -12.58
CA PHE A 488 14.40 -29.90 -11.85
C PHE A 488 13.37 -30.60 -12.74
N GLY A 489 13.86 -31.46 -13.65
CA GLY A 489 13.01 -32.27 -14.53
C GLY A 489 12.52 -31.53 -15.79
N GLY A 490 13.18 -30.43 -16.17
CA GLY A 490 12.88 -29.70 -17.39
C GLY A 490 11.53 -29.00 -17.35
N VAL A 491 11.14 -28.45 -16.20
CA VAL A 491 9.92 -27.63 -16.06
C VAL A 491 10.23 -26.16 -16.30
N PHE A 492 9.26 -25.38 -16.79
CA PHE A 492 9.42 -23.92 -16.88
C PHE A 492 9.46 -23.26 -15.49
N LEU A 493 10.09 -22.09 -15.37
CA LEU A 493 10.15 -21.36 -14.10
C LEU A 493 8.77 -20.88 -13.64
N ALA A 494 7.97 -20.31 -14.53
CA ALA A 494 6.56 -20.00 -14.31
C ALA A 494 5.70 -21.07 -14.99
N GLN A 495 4.75 -21.63 -14.24
CA GLN A 495 3.90 -22.75 -14.64
C GLN A 495 2.53 -22.31 -15.17
N ASN A 496 2.15 -21.05 -14.96
CA ASN A 496 0.88 -20.47 -15.37
C ASN A 496 0.99 -18.95 -15.54
N GLU A 497 -0.07 -18.32 -16.07
CA GLU A 497 -0.11 -16.89 -16.33
C GLU A 497 0.13 -16.03 -15.06
N LYS A 498 -0.41 -16.43 -13.91
CA LYS A 498 -0.23 -15.70 -12.64
C LYS A 498 1.24 -15.63 -12.24
N GLU A 499 1.98 -16.71 -12.45
CA GLU A 499 3.42 -16.76 -12.19
C GLU A 499 4.23 -16.01 -13.26
N GLU A 500 3.81 -16.04 -14.53
CA GLU A 500 4.39 -15.19 -15.57
C GLU A 500 4.22 -13.70 -15.24
N LEU A 501 3.05 -13.30 -14.74
CA LEU A 501 2.81 -11.93 -14.28
C LEU A 501 3.69 -11.57 -13.08
N LEU A 502 3.99 -12.51 -12.18
CA LEU A 502 4.95 -12.25 -11.10
C LEU A 502 6.36 -12.00 -11.65
N LEU A 503 6.78 -12.74 -12.68
CA LEU A 503 8.04 -12.47 -13.38
C LEU A 503 8.04 -11.08 -14.02
N GLU A 504 6.97 -10.67 -14.69
CA GLU A 504 6.84 -9.33 -15.27
C GLU A 504 6.93 -8.22 -14.21
N LEU A 505 6.21 -8.39 -13.11
CA LEU A 505 6.07 -7.37 -12.07
C LEU A 505 7.29 -7.28 -11.14
N PHE A 506 7.91 -8.42 -10.83
CA PHE A 506 8.96 -8.56 -9.82
C PHE A 506 10.05 -9.56 -10.26
N PRO A 507 10.74 -9.35 -11.39
CA PRO A 507 11.54 -10.38 -12.06
C PRO A 507 12.57 -11.05 -11.15
N SER A 508 13.34 -10.26 -10.41
CA SER A 508 14.34 -10.81 -9.49
C SER A 508 13.72 -11.61 -8.33
N VAL A 509 12.61 -11.15 -7.78
CA VAL A 509 11.98 -11.76 -6.60
C VAL A 509 11.23 -13.02 -6.99
N ALA A 510 10.42 -12.91 -8.03
CA ALA A 510 9.65 -14.01 -8.57
C ALA A 510 10.57 -15.12 -9.07
N ASN A 511 11.71 -14.79 -9.71
CA ASN A 511 12.66 -15.81 -10.15
C ASN A 511 13.18 -16.64 -8.97
N THR A 512 13.70 -15.98 -7.92
CA THR A 512 14.18 -16.67 -6.72
C THR A 512 13.07 -17.48 -6.04
N PHE A 513 11.89 -16.89 -5.87
CA PHE A 513 10.75 -17.52 -5.21
C PHE A 513 10.23 -18.74 -5.96
N LEU A 514 9.96 -18.61 -7.26
CA LEU A 514 9.41 -19.69 -8.09
C LEU A 514 10.42 -20.84 -8.23
N ARG A 515 11.71 -20.52 -8.41
CA ARG A 515 12.76 -21.54 -8.46
C ARG A 515 12.83 -22.35 -7.17
N LYS A 516 12.78 -21.68 -6.02
CA LYS A 516 12.76 -22.34 -4.71
C LYS A 516 11.54 -23.25 -4.55
N LYS A 517 10.35 -22.80 -4.97
CA LYS A 517 9.13 -23.63 -4.94
C LYS A 517 9.23 -24.87 -5.83
N ILE A 518 9.78 -24.71 -7.03
CA ILE A 518 10.01 -25.84 -7.94
C ILE A 518 10.99 -26.83 -7.34
N GLU A 519 12.09 -26.34 -6.78
CA GLU A 519 13.10 -27.16 -6.10
C GLU A 519 12.51 -27.93 -4.91
N GLU A 520 11.78 -27.25 -4.02
CA GLU A 520 11.09 -27.87 -2.87
C GLU A 520 10.13 -28.97 -3.31
N LYS A 521 9.32 -28.71 -4.35
CA LYS A 521 8.39 -29.70 -4.91
C LYS A 521 9.13 -30.89 -5.53
N PHE A 522 10.17 -30.63 -6.33
CA PHE A 522 10.95 -31.66 -7.01
C PHE A 522 11.58 -32.63 -6.00
N TRP A 523 12.22 -32.11 -4.96
CA TRP A 523 12.81 -32.96 -3.91
C TRP A 523 11.75 -33.68 -3.08
N SER A 524 10.63 -33.02 -2.76
CA SER A 524 9.52 -33.66 -2.06
C SER A 524 8.95 -34.85 -2.85
N ASP A 525 8.79 -34.70 -4.17
CA ASP A 525 8.30 -35.78 -5.04
C ASP A 525 9.30 -36.95 -5.14
N ILE A 526 10.61 -36.67 -5.16
CA ILE A 526 11.66 -37.70 -5.10
C ILE A 526 11.62 -38.44 -3.77
N PHE A 527 11.62 -37.72 -2.65
CA PHE A 527 11.61 -38.33 -1.32
C PHE A 527 10.37 -39.19 -1.10
N LYS A 528 9.21 -38.74 -1.58
CA LYS A 528 7.97 -39.52 -1.52
C LYS A 528 8.08 -40.82 -2.31
N LYS A 529 8.64 -40.80 -3.52
CA LYS A 529 8.87 -42.01 -4.32
C LYS A 529 9.86 -42.97 -3.66
N ASP A 530 10.91 -42.43 -3.04
CA ASP A 530 11.89 -43.23 -2.29
C ASP A 530 11.27 -43.87 -1.04
N GLU A 531 10.41 -43.14 -0.33
CA GLU A 531 9.65 -43.64 0.82
C GLU A 531 8.65 -44.72 0.41
N GLU A 532 7.90 -44.52 -0.66
CA GLU A 532 6.99 -45.52 -1.24
C GLU A 532 7.77 -46.80 -1.63
N LYS A 533 8.96 -46.66 -2.22
CA LYS A 533 9.83 -47.80 -2.56
C LYS A 533 10.33 -48.53 -1.31
N LYS A 534 10.75 -47.80 -0.27
CA LYS A 534 11.17 -48.39 1.01
C LYS A 534 10.02 -49.13 1.69
N ASN A 535 8.83 -48.52 1.74
CA ASN A 535 7.64 -49.14 2.32
C ASN A 535 7.26 -50.42 1.59
N LYS A 536 7.37 -50.44 0.26
CA LYS A 536 7.14 -51.66 -0.54
C LYS A 536 8.17 -52.76 -0.21
N ILE A 537 9.45 -52.42 -0.14
CA ILE A 537 10.52 -53.38 0.22
C ILE A 537 10.32 -53.90 1.65
N GLN A 538 9.95 -53.04 2.59
CA GLN A 538 9.69 -53.44 3.97
C GLN A 538 8.48 -54.38 4.05
N ALA A 539 7.38 -54.07 3.37
CA ALA A 539 6.23 -54.96 3.30
C ALA A 539 6.59 -56.33 2.71
N GLU A 540 7.42 -56.38 1.66
CA GLU A 540 7.92 -57.64 1.09
C GLU A 540 8.80 -58.44 2.07
N LYS A 541 9.63 -57.76 2.88
CA LYS A 541 10.41 -58.38 3.95
C LYS A 541 9.54 -58.92 5.07
N ASP A 542 8.57 -58.14 5.54
CA ASP A 542 7.67 -58.54 6.61
C ASP A 542 6.86 -59.79 6.20
N ILE A 543 6.39 -59.84 4.95
CA ILE A 543 5.77 -61.03 4.37
C ILE A 543 6.74 -62.21 4.36
N TYR A 544 7.98 -61.99 3.92
CA TYR A 544 9.01 -63.04 3.89
C TYR A 544 9.35 -63.58 5.28
N GLU A 545 9.45 -62.72 6.30
CA GLU A 545 9.78 -63.11 7.66
C GLU A 545 8.73 -64.03 8.29
N GLN A 546 7.45 -63.83 7.94
CA GLN A 546 6.32 -64.65 8.39
C GLN A 546 6.24 -66.04 7.74
N LEU A 547 7.00 -66.31 6.67
CA LEU A 547 7.03 -67.62 6.02
C LEU A 547 7.71 -68.68 6.90
N SER A 548 7.24 -69.92 6.79
CA SER A 548 7.87 -71.10 7.41
C SER A 548 9.24 -71.41 6.77
N THR A 549 10.04 -72.24 7.43
CA THR A 549 11.39 -72.61 6.95
C THR A 549 11.34 -73.31 5.58
N GLU A 550 10.33 -74.16 5.35
CA GLU A 550 10.12 -74.87 4.08
C GLU A 550 9.71 -73.91 2.94
N GLU A 551 8.85 -72.93 3.22
CA GLU A 551 8.44 -71.91 2.24
C GLU A 551 9.59 -70.97 1.87
N LYS A 552 10.42 -70.58 2.85
CA LYS A 552 11.64 -69.80 2.61
C LYS A 552 12.63 -70.57 1.73
N GLN A 553 12.82 -71.87 1.99
CA GLN A 553 13.69 -72.73 1.18
C GLN A 553 13.17 -72.86 -0.26
N LYS A 554 11.88 -73.10 -0.45
CA LYS A 554 11.26 -73.16 -1.78
C LYS A 554 11.44 -71.86 -2.57
N ARG A 555 11.23 -70.71 -1.92
CA ARG A 555 11.39 -69.40 -2.55
C ARG A 555 12.86 -69.12 -2.94
N LEU A 556 13.81 -69.60 -2.14
CA LEU A 556 15.23 -69.53 -2.47
C LEU A 556 15.58 -70.42 -3.67
N GLU A 557 15.08 -71.66 -3.70
CA GLU A 557 15.24 -72.57 -4.83
C GLU A 557 14.64 -71.95 -6.11
N GLU A 558 13.40 -71.44 -6.05
CA GLU A 558 12.78 -70.72 -7.17
C GLU A 558 13.59 -69.51 -7.64
N GLY A 559 14.17 -68.74 -6.71
CA GLY A 559 15.02 -67.59 -7.04
C GLY A 559 16.36 -67.97 -7.70
N LEU A 560 16.93 -69.11 -7.33
CA LEU A 560 18.18 -69.64 -7.90
C LEU A 560 18.00 -70.19 -9.32
N TYR A 561 16.80 -70.65 -9.68
CA TYR A 561 16.50 -71.17 -11.02
C TYR A 561 15.90 -70.14 -11.99
N ASN A 562 15.52 -68.95 -11.53
CA ASN A 562 14.86 -67.90 -12.34
C ASN A 562 15.72 -66.65 -12.57
N PHE A 563 17.04 -66.73 -12.40
CA PHE A 563 17.99 -65.66 -12.74
C PHE A 563 18.67 -65.88 -14.08
#